data_AF-A0A8T9CGW5-F1
#
_entry.id   AF-A0A8T9CGW5-F1
#
_cell.length_a   1.000
_cell.length_b   1.000
_cell.length_c   1.000
_cell.angle_alpha   90.00
_cell.angle_beta   90.00
_cell.angle_gamma   90.00
#
_symmetry.space_group_name_H-M   'P 1'
#
loop_
_entity.id
_entity.type
_entity.pdbx_description
1 polymer ?
#
loop_
_entity_poly.entity_id
_entity_poly.type
_entity_poly.pdbx_seq_one_letter_code
_entity_poly.pdbx_strand_id
1 'polypeptide(L)'
;MWGFGLVWLFFALASISRSRFPFNMGWWGFTFPLGVFTVSTATIGKELPSTFFKVLATIFSIAVILWWIMVAVGSVKEALVGELLFAPCLEDMEGQEAFGKKHFEEKSRSSGGSPV
;
A
#
# COMPACT_ATOMS: atom_id res chain seq x y z
N MET A 1 -13.24 -17.86 -21.60
CA MET A 1 -12.13 -17.39 -20.73
C MET A 1 -12.44 -16.05 -20.08
N TRP A 2 -12.74 -14.99 -20.84
CA TRP A 2 -13.07 -13.66 -20.31
C TRP A 2 -14.20 -13.64 -19.25
N GLY A 3 -15.34 -14.28 -19.52
CA GLY A 3 -16.48 -14.30 -18.57
C GLY A 3 -16.17 -15.01 -17.24
N PHE A 4 -15.31 -16.03 -17.26
CA PHE A 4 -14.85 -16.69 -16.03
C PHE A 4 -13.95 -15.74 -15.23
N GLY A 5 -13.07 -14.99 -15.92
CA GLY A 5 -12.26 -13.94 -15.31
C GLY A 5 -13.10 -12.87 -14.60
N LEU A 6 -14.28 -12.52 -15.13
CA LEU A 6 -15.20 -11.56 -14.50
C LEU A 6 -15.74 -12.07 -13.16
N VAL A 7 -16.15 -13.34 -13.11
CA VAL A 7 -16.62 -13.99 -11.88
C VAL A 7 -15.51 -14.04 -10.82
N TRP A 8 -14.30 -14.42 -11.23
CA TRP A 8 -13.14 -14.44 -10.32
C TRP A 8 -12.74 -13.05 -9.85
N LEU A 9 -12.84 -12.02 -10.70
CA LEU A 9 -12.58 -10.63 -10.34
C LEU A 9 -13.60 -10.14 -9.31
N PHE A 10 -14.88 -10.48 -9.47
CA PHE A 10 -15.90 -10.17 -8.48
C PHE A 10 -15.61 -10.86 -7.13
N PHE A 11 -15.26 -12.15 -7.15
CA PHE A 11 -14.87 -12.88 -5.94
C PHE A 11 -13.63 -12.30 -5.27
N ALA A 12 -12.62 -11.90 -6.05
CA ALA A 12 -11.41 -11.25 -5.53
C ALA A 12 -11.76 -9.94 -4.83
N LEU A 13 -12.54 -9.06 -5.48
CA LEU A 13 -13.00 -7.80 -4.89
C LEU A 13 -13.85 -8.03 -3.63
N ALA A 14 -14.77 -8.99 -3.65
CA ALA A 14 -15.59 -9.34 -2.50
C ALA A 14 -14.74 -9.84 -1.32
N SER A 15 -13.74 -10.69 -1.58
CA SER A 15 -12.80 -11.20 -0.58
C SER A 15 -11.98 -10.08 0.05
N ILE A 16 -11.48 -9.14 -0.76
CA ILE A 16 -10.74 -7.96 -0.28
C ILE A 16 -11.64 -7.06 0.57
N SER A 17 -12.88 -6.81 0.14
CA SER A 17 -13.82 -5.97 0.90
C SER A 17 -14.17 -6.54 2.27
N ARG A 18 -14.07 -7.87 2.42
CA ARG A 18 -14.35 -8.58 3.69
C ARG A 18 -13.13 -8.59 4.62
N SER A 19 -11.93 -8.49 4.07
CA SER A 19 -10.67 -8.55 4.82
C SER A 19 -10.24 -7.15 5.22
N ARG A 20 -10.27 -6.85 6.53
CA ARG A 20 -9.88 -5.55 7.08
C ARG A 20 -8.36 -5.46 7.19
N PHE A 21 -7.68 -5.36 6.04
CA PHE A 21 -6.23 -5.12 6.02
C PHE A 21 -5.94 -3.63 6.25
N PRO A 22 -4.93 -3.27 7.08
CA PRO A 22 -4.39 -1.92 7.10
C PRO A 22 -3.93 -1.52 5.69
N PHE A 23 -4.05 -0.23 5.34
CA PHE A 23 -3.70 0.25 4.00
C PHE A 23 -2.22 -0.02 3.73
N ASN A 24 -1.93 -0.95 2.84
CA ASN A 24 -0.58 -1.49 2.63
C ASN A 24 -0.29 -1.55 1.12
N MET A 25 0.99 -1.61 0.72
CA MET A 25 1.44 -1.62 -0.69
C MET A 25 0.78 -2.70 -1.56
N GLY A 26 0.16 -3.73 -0.96
CA GLY A 26 -0.62 -4.76 -1.67
C GLY A 26 -1.79 -4.22 -2.51
N TRP A 27 -2.32 -3.02 -2.21
CA TRP A 27 -3.38 -2.41 -3.03
C TRP A 27 -2.94 -2.09 -4.46
N TRP A 28 -1.66 -1.79 -4.68
CA TRP A 28 -1.11 -1.56 -6.03
C TRP A 28 -1.06 -2.86 -6.87
N GLY A 29 -0.94 -4.02 -6.23
CA GLY A 29 -0.89 -5.32 -6.91
C GLY A 29 -2.18 -5.65 -7.68
N PHE A 30 -3.31 -5.02 -7.35
CA PHE A 30 -4.58 -5.21 -8.06
C PHE A 30 -4.66 -4.45 -9.38
N THR A 31 -3.84 -3.42 -9.59
CA THR A 31 -3.88 -2.61 -10.81
C THR A 31 -3.49 -3.41 -12.06
N PHE A 32 -2.56 -4.36 -11.93
CA PHE A 32 -2.13 -5.23 -13.02
C PHE A 32 -3.25 -6.17 -13.54
N PRO A 33 -3.85 -7.06 -12.73
CA PRO A 33 -4.93 -7.93 -13.19
C PRO A 33 -6.17 -7.16 -13.65
N LEU A 34 -6.54 -6.06 -12.99
CA LEU A 34 -7.63 -5.17 -13.42
C LEU A 34 -7.33 -4.51 -14.78
N GLY A 35 -6.10 -4.07 -15.00
CA GLY A 35 -5.65 -3.49 -16.26
C GLY A 35 -5.71 -4.49 -17.41
N VAL A 36 -5.12 -5.68 -17.23
CA VAL A 36 -5.14 -6.76 -18.23
C VAL A 36 -6.58 -7.17 -18.57
N PHE A 37 -7.46 -7.26 -17.56
CA PHE A 37 -8.87 -7.58 -17.78
C PHE A 37 -9.61 -6.49 -18.58
N THR A 38 -9.34 -5.23 -18.28
CA THR A 38 -9.91 -4.08 -19.01
C THR A 38 -9.45 -4.04 -20.46
N VAL A 39 -8.14 -4.23 -20.70
CA VAL A 39 -7.57 -4.31 -22.06
C VAL A 39 -8.17 -5.49 -22.81
N SER A 40 -8.30 -6.66 -22.18
CA SER A 40 -8.95 -7.82 -22.80
C SER A 40 -10.40 -7.52 -23.20
N THR A 41 -11.15 -6.82 -22.34
CA THR A 41 -12.53 -6.40 -22.63
C THR A 41 -12.59 -5.41 -23.80
N ALA A 42 -11.66 -4.46 -23.85
CA ALA A 42 -11.56 -3.49 -24.93
C ALA A 42 -11.19 -4.15 -26.27
N THR A 43 -10.30 -5.14 -26.26
CA THR A 43 -9.96 -5.92 -27.45
C THR A 43 -11.16 -6.72 -27.96
N ILE A 44 -11.92 -7.37 -27.07
CA ILE A 44 -13.17 -8.05 -27.44
C ILE A 44 -14.17 -7.06 -28.06
N GLY A 45 -14.30 -5.85 -27.54
CA GLY A 45 -15.17 -4.82 -28.10
C GLY A 45 -14.71 -4.22 -29.44
N LYS A 46 -13.44 -4.45 -29.84
CA LYS A 46 -12.93 -4.12 -31.17
C LYS A 46 -13.21 -5.24 -32.18
N GLU A 47 -13.01 -6.49 -31.76
CA GLU A 47 -13.19 -7.69 -32.60
C GLU A 47 -14.68 -8.03 -32.83
N LEU A 48 -15.51 -7.86 -31.80
CA LEU A 48 -16.96 -7.97 -31.91
C LEU A 48 -17.54 -6.54 -31.97
N PRO A 49 -18.03 -6.06 -33.13
CA PRO A 49 -18.61 -4.72 -33.29
C PRO A 49 -20.01 -4.60 -32.62
N SER A 50 -20.09 -5.03 -31.36
CA SER A 50 -21.28 -4.96 -30.53
C SER A 50 -21.12 -3.80 -29.54
N THR A 51 -22.11 -2.91 -29.53
CA THR A 51 -22.17 -1.76 -28.62
C THR A 51 -22.12 -2.19 -27.15
N PHE A 52 -22.58 -3.40 -26.83
CA PHE A 52 -22.55 -3.96 -25.47
C PHE A 52 -21.11 -4.07 -24.93
N PHE A 53 -20.19 -4.65 -25.69
CA PHE A 53 -18.81 -4.80 -25.25
C PHE A 53 -18.06 -3.47 -25.19
N LYS A 54 -18.41 -2.51 -26.06
CA LYS A 54 -17.88 -1.14 -25.97
C LYS A 54 -18.29 -0.46 -24.67
N VAL A 55 -19.59 -0.46 -24.34
CA VAL A 55 -20.08 0.14 -23.08
C VAL A 55 -19.46 -0.56 -21.88
N LEU A 56 -19.37 -1.90 -21.92
CA LEU A 56 -18.79 -2.67 -20.82
C LEU A 56 -17.29 -2.38 -20.64
N ALA A 57 -16.52 -2.26 -21.73
CA ALA A 57 -15.12 -1.86 -21.68
C ALA A 57 -14.96 -0.45 -21.10
N THR A 58 -15.85 0.49 -21.44
CA THR A 58 -15.84 1.84 -20.88
C THR A 58 -16.13 1.82 -19.38
N ILE A 59 -17.13 1.06 -18.92
CA ILE A 59 -17.46 0.91 -17.50
C ILE A 59 -16.27 0.36 -16.73
N PHE A 60 -15.64 -0.72 -17.21
CA PHE A 60 -14.45 -1.28 -16.57
C PHE A 60 -13.28 -0.29 -16.56
N SER A 61 -13.07 0.46 -17.63
CA SER A 61 -12.03 1.49 -17.69
C SER A 61 -12.24 2.59 -16.65
N ILE A 62 -13.48 3.08 -16.48
CA ILE A 62 -13.81 4.07 -15.45
C ILE A 62 -13.61 3.48 -14.05
N ALA A 63 -14.05 2.25 -13.82
CA ALA A 63 -13.88 1.56 -12.54
C ALA A 63 -12.39 1.40 -12.16
N VAL A 64 -11.53 1.06 -13.14
CA VAL A 64 -10.08 1.00 -12.93
C VAL A 64 -9.50 2.36 -12.58
N ILE A 65 -9.92 3.43 -13.26
CA ILE A 65 -9.43 4.78 -12.97
C ILE A 65 -9.84 5.22 -11.55
N LEU A 66 -11.09 4.99 -11.16
CA LEU A 66 -11.57 5.30 -9.81
C LEU A 66 -10.81 4.50 -8.75
N TRP A 67 -10.60 3.20 -9.00
CA TRP A 67 -9.79 2.35 -8.13
C TRP A 67 -8.36 2.87 -8.01
N TRP A 68 -7.74 3.21 -9.13
CA TRP A 68 -6.40 3.77 -9.19
C TRP A 68 -6.29 5.07 -8.39
N ILE A 69 -7.28 5.98 -8.50
CA ILE A 69 -7.34 7.21 -7.71
C ILE A 69 -7.48 6.91 -6.21
N MET A 70 -8.36 5.99 -5.80
CA MET A 70 -8.49 5.61 -4.39
C MET A 70 -7.19 5.03 -3.83
N VAL A 71 -6.53 4.17 -4.60
CA VAL A 71 -5.23 3.60 -4.23
C VAL A 71 -4.17 4.68 -4.15
N ALA A 72 -4.08 5.57 -5.14
CA ALA A 72 -3.13 6.68 -5.16
C ALA A 72 -3.34 7.63 -3.96
N VAL A 73 -4.59 7.99 -3.65
CA VAL A 73 -4.90 8.86 -2.50
C VAL A 73 -4.56 8.17 -1.19
N GLY A 74 -4.89 6.90 -1.01
CA GLY A 74 -4.51 6.17 0.20
C GLY A 74 -3.00 5.96 0.29
N SER A 75 -2.30 5.73 -0.83
CA SER A 75 -0.84 5.66 -0.87
C SER A 75 -0.21 6.99 -0.51
N VAL A 76 -0.76 8.11 -0.99
CA VAL A 76 -0.30 9.45 -0.62
C VAL A 76 -0.62 9.73 0.84
N LYS A 77 -1.78 9.35 1.35
CA LYS A 77 -2.14 9.52 2.77
C LYS A 77 -1.22 8.70 3.68
N GLU A 78 -0.97 7.43 3.38
CA GLU A 78 -0.04 6.59 4.14
C GLU A 78 1.42 7.02 3.96
N ALA A 79 1.84 7.46 2.76
CA ALA A 79 3.19 8.00 2.58
C ALA A 79 3.39 9.32 3.35
N LEU A 80 2.36 10.17 3.41
CA LEU A 80 2.39 11.43 4.16
C LEU A 80 2.22 11.21 5.67
N VAL A 81 1.50 10.17 6.09
CA VAL A 81 1.35 9.79 7.51
C VAL A 81 2.55 8.95 7.99
N GLY A 82 3.25 8.28 7.07
CA GLY A 82 4.34 7.35 7.36
C GLY A 82 5.75 7.93 7.28
N GLU A 83 6.08 8.82 6.32
CA GLU A 83 7.48 9.28 6.17
C GLU A 83 7.60 10.66 5.53
N LEU A 84 7.28 11.71 6.28
CA LEU A 84 8.00 12.98 6.12
C LEU A 84 8.29 13.71 7.43
N LEU A 85 7.72 13.32 8.59
CA LEU A 85 7.95 14.00 9.87
C LEU A 85 8.06 13.11 11.12
N PHE A 86 8.14 11.79 11.00
CA PHE A 86 8.50 10.95 12.16
C PHE A 86 9.32 9.78 11.65
N ALA A 87 10.64 9.95 11.66
CA ALA A 87 11.55 8.83 11.70
C ALA A 87 11.51 8.30 13.15
N PRO A 88 10.81 7.18 13.45
CA PRO A 88 10.88 6.57 14.78
C PRO A 88 12.31 6.10 15.10
N CYS A 89 13.18 6.03 14.07
CA CYS A 89 14.60 5.72 14.23
C CYS A 89 15.43 6.88 14.83
N LEU A 90 14.94 8.12 14.83
CA LEU A 90 15.64 9.27 15.43
C LEU A 90 15.30 9.45 16.92
N GLU A 91 14.07 9.15 17.33
CA GLU A 91 13.66 9.15 18.74
C GLU A 91 14.37 8.03 19.54
N ASP A 92 14.58 6.88 18.91
CA ASP A 92 15.36 5.77 19.50
C ASP A 92 16.86 6.08 19.63
N MET A 93 17.45 6.93 18.76
CA MET A 93 18.86 7.31 18.88
C MET A 93 19.10 8.29 20.02
N GLU A 94 18.23 9.29 20.22
CA GLU A 94 18.34 10.22 21.35
C GLU A 94 18.17 9.51 22.71
N GLY A 95 17.25 8.54 22.77
CA GLY A 95 17.05 7.69 23.94
C GLY A 95 18.27 6.80 24.26
N GLN A 96 18.89 6.21 23.23
CA GLN A 96 20.10 5.40 23.38
C GLN A 96 21.34 6.22 23.76
N GLU A 97 21.51 7.42 23.22
CA GLU A 97 22.59 8.33 23.62
C GLU A 97 22.46 8.78 25.08
N ALA A 98 21.23 9.11 25.52
CA ALA A 98 20.97 9.50 26.91
C ALA A 98 21.19 8.33 27.89
N PHE A 99 20.79 7.12 27.51
CA PHE A 99 21.03 5.91 28.30
C PHE A 99 22.53 5.56 28.38
N GLY A 100 23.25 5.65 27.26
CA GLY A 100 24.69 5.42 27.20
C GLY A 100 25.48 6.41 28.05
N LYS A 101 25.10 7.70 28.03
CA LYS A 101 25.77 8.75 28.79
C LYS A 101 25.62 8.56 30.31
N LYS A 102 24.43 8.17 30.78
CA LYS A 102 24.17 7.87 32.21
C LYS A 102 24.98 6.67 32.70
N HIS A 103 25.02 5.59 31.92
CA HIS A 103 25.82 4.41 32.27
C HIS A 103 27.32 4.69 32.28
N PHE A 104 27.81 5.55 31.38
CA PHE A 104 29.21 5.93 31.36
C PHE A 104 29.57 6.82 32.56
N GLU A 105 28.72 7.78 32.92
CA GLU A 105 28.91 8.62 34.13
C GLU A 105 28.85 7.80 35.42
N GLU A 106 27.91 6.86 35.54
CA GLU A 106 27.80 5.99 36.72
C GLU A 106 29.01 5.05 36.84
N LYS A 107 29.48 4.49 35.72
CA LYS A 107 30.71 3.69 35.68
C LYS A 107 31.95 4.52 36.04
N SER A 108 32.01 5.77 35.57
CA SER A 108 33.12 6.70 35.87
C SER A 108 33.14 7.10 37.35
N ARG A 109 31.96 7.35 37.94
CA ARG A 109 31.81 7.69 39.37
C ARG A 109 32.10 6.51 40.30
N SER A 110 31.74 5.29 39.88
CA SER A 110 32.08 4.05 40.58
C SER A 110 33.58 3.74 40.49
N SER A 111 34.22 4.04 39.35
CA SER A 111 35.65 3.77 39.14
C SER A 111 36.58 4.87 39.70
N GLY A 112 36.07 6.09 39.92
CA GLY A 112 36.81 7.20 40.54
C GLY A 112 36.73 7.24 42.07
N GLY A 113 35.97 6.33 42.69
CA GLY A 113 35.79 6.22 44.13
C GLY A 113 36.84 5.34 44.81
N SER A 114 38.12 5.60 44.59
CA SER A 114 39.16 5.20 45.54
C SER A 114 40.34 6.17 45.47
N PRO A 115 40.24 7.34 46.13
CA PRO A 115 41.42 7.97 46.68
C PRO A 115 41.77 7.24 47.98
N VAL A 116 42.88 6.51 47.92
CA VAL A 116 43.78 6.09 49.03
C VAL A 116 43.19 5.31 50.20
#